data_AF-Q5EZ17-F1
#
_entry.id   AF-Q5EZ17-F1
#
_cell.length_a   1.000
_cell.length_b   1.000
_cell.length_c   1.000
_cell.angle_alpha   90.00
_cell.angle_beta   90.00
_cell.angle_gamma   90.00
#
_symmetry.space_group_name_H-M   'P 1'
#
loop_
_entity.id
_entity.type
_entity.pdbx_description
1 polymer ?
#
loop_
_entity_poly.entity_id
_entity_poly.type
_entity_poly.pdbx_seq_one_letter_code
_entity_poly.pdbx_strand_id
1 'polypeptide(L)'
;DGWWYKPEYIFNELNINSAMTAPDHNETIDLASAIGSTYEVGGYAYTGGGRRITRVEITTDGGKHWELCKVNQIEKPTDYHMFWCWIWWTYELKVADLVGCKEIWCRAWDEANNCQPNDPTWNLMGMGNN
;
A
#
# COMPACT_ATOMS: atom_id res chain seq x y z
N ASP A 1 24.19 21.20 14.02
CA ASP A 1 23.93 20.94 15.45
C ASP A 1 22.48 21.19 15.82
N GLY A 2 22.01 20.55 16.90
CA GLY A 2 20.63 20.71 17.41
C GLY A 2 19.54 19.93 16.67
N TRP A 3 19.88 19.00 15.77
CA TRP A 3 18.93 18.26 14.92
C TRP A 3 17.77 17.62 15.69
N TRP A 4 18.04 17.05 16.87
CA TRP A 4 17.06 16.34 17.70
C TRP A 4 16.09 17.24 18.46
N TYR A 5 16.34 18.55 18.50
CA TYR A 5 15.51 19.52 19.24
C TYR A 5 14.70 20.43 18.31
N LYS A 6 14.74 20.15 17.01
CA LYS A 6 13.96 20.86 16.00
C LYS A 6 12.53 20.33 15.98
N PRO A 7 11.52 21.14 16.38
CA PRO A 7 10.14 20.67 16.51
C PRO A 7 9.53 20.23 15.17
N GLU A 8 10.06 20.72 14.04
CA GLU A 8 9.59 20.37 12.70
C GLU A 8 9.81 18.88 12.34
N TYR A 9 10.67 18.18 13.08
CA TYR A 9 10.99 16.76 12.84
C TYR A 9 10.29 15.82 13.82
N ILE A 10 9.41 16.34 14.68
CA ILE A 10 8.60 15.53 15.58
C ILE A 10 7.49 14.85 14.77
N PHE A 11 7.46 13.53 14.79
CA PHE A 11 6.38 12.75 14.22
C PHE A 11 5.20 12.68 15.19
N ASN A 12 4.03 13.14 14.72
CA ASN A 12 2.77 13.06 15.46
C ASN A 12 1.79 12.14 14.73
N GLU A 13 1.39 12.54 13.52
CA GLU A 13 0.57 11.73 12.64
C GLU A 13 1.43 10.82 11.77
N LEU A 14 0.97 9.58 11.55
CA LEU A 14 1.59 8.67 10.59
C LEU A 14 1.38 9.16 9.16
N ASN A 15 2.38 8.91 8.31
CA ASN A 15 2.24 9.01 6.87
C ASN A 15 1.33 7.88 6.33
N ILE A 16 0.90 8.03 5.08
CA ILE A 16 0.19 6.98 4.36
C ILE A 16 1.11 5.79 4.09
N ASN A 17 0.62 4.56 4.25
CA ASN A 17 1.39 3.35 4.00
C ASN A 17 0.46 2.23 3.51
N SER A 18 1.01 1.29 2.73
CA SER A 18 0.37 0.05 2.34
C SER A 18 1.41 -1.04 2.15
N ALA A 19 1.01 -2.27 2.44
CA ALA A 19 1.86 -3.44 2.30
C ALA A 19 1.03 -4.64 1.83
N MET A 20 1.66 -5.50 1.04
CA MET A 20 1.10 -6.78 0.62
C MET A 20 1.25 -7.83 1.74
N THR A 21 0.19 -8.61 1.92
CA THR A 21 0.17 -9.82 2.76
C THR A 21 -0.01 -11.10 1.95
N ALA A 22 -0.45 -10.98 0.69
CA ALA A 22 -0.46 -12.07 -0.28
C ALA A 22 0.09 -11.52 -1.61
N PRO A 23 1.05 -12.21 -2.27
CA PRO A 23 1.55 -13.54 -1.94
C PRO A 23 2.42 -13.63 -0.69
N ASP A 24 2.48 -14.82 -0.11
CA ASP A 24 3.39 -15.13 0.99
C ASP A 24 4.85 -15.09 0.54
N HIS A 25 5.76 -14.87 1.49
CA HIS A 25 7.18 -14.91 1.20
C HIS A 25 7.61 -16.30 0.71
N ASN A 26 8.24 -16.35 -0.47
CA ASN A 26 8.61 -17.57 -1.20
C ASN A 26 7.43 -18.43 -1.68
N GLU A 27 6.22 -17.88 -1.72
CA GLU A 27 5.13 -18.53 -2.45
C GLU A 27 5.47 -18.61 -3.95
N THR A 28 5.13 -19.73 -4.56
CA THR A 28 5.40 -19.99 -5.97
C THR A 28 4.13 -20.39 -6.69
N ILE A 29 3.94 -19.85 -7.89
CA ILE A 29 2.90 -20.26 -8.83
C ILE A 29 3.54 -20.81 -10.09
N ASP A 30 3.06 -21.96 -10.57
CA ASP A 30 3.45 -22.48 -11.87
C ASP A 30 2.67 -21.76 -12.98
N LEU A 31 3.36 -20.87 -13.70
CA LEU A 31 2.75 -20.06 -14.75
C LEU A 31 2.15 -20.91 -15.87
N ALA A 32 2.76 -22.05 -16.22
CA ALA A 32 2.30 -22.84 -17.36
C ALA A 32 0.94 -23.49 -17.09
N SER A 33 0.72 -23.98 -15.87
CA SER A 33 -0.55 -24.59 -15.48
C SER A 33 -1.61 -23.57 -15.09
N ALA A 34 -1.23 -22.38 -14.61
CA ALA A 34 -2.16 -21.38 -14.09
C ALA A 34 -2.40 -20.17 -15.03
N ILE A 35 -1.85 -20.15 -16.25
CA ILE A 35 -1.88 -18.97 -17.14
C ILE A 35 -3.29 -18.40 -17.40
N GLY A 36 -4.31 -19.27 -17.43
CA GLY A 36 -5.70 -18.90 -17.67
C GLY A 36 -6.51 -18.55 -16.41
N SER A 37 -5.90 -18.62 -15.23
CA SER A 37 -6.55 -18.33 -13.96
C SER A 37 -6.14 -16.96 -13.40
N THR A 38 -6.71 -16.65 -12.25
CA THR A 38 -6.38 -15.47 -11.46
C THR A 38 -5.79 -15.86 -10.11
N TYR A 39 -5.06 -14.93 -9.51
CA TYR A 39 -4.45 -15.03 -8.19
C TYR A 39 -4.91 -13.83 -7.36
N GLU A 40 -5.44 -14.06 -6.16
CA GLU A 40 -5.86 -12.97 -5.29
C GLU A 40 -4.66 -12.39 -4.53
N VAL A 41 -4.18 -11.24 -4.99
CA VAL A 41 -3.21 -10.43 -4.27
C VAL A 41 -3.97 -9.66 -3.19
N GLY A 42 -3.36 -9.47 -2.02
CA GLY A 42 -4.02 -8.77 -0.93
C GLY A 42 -3.04 -8.11 0.02
N GLY A 43 -3.57 -7.22 0.84
CA GLY A 43 -2.77 -6.48 1.80
C GLY A 43 -3.60 -5.56 2.68
N TYR A 44 -2.90 -4.68 3.39
CA TYR A 44 -3.52 -3.63 4.18
C TYR A 44 -2.97 -2.25 3.80
N ALA A 45 -3.69 -1.20 4.20
CA ALA A 45 -3.24 0.18 4.10
C ALA A 45 -3.72 1.00 5.31
N TYR A 46 -2.97 2.04 5.66
CA TYR A 46 -3.32 2.97 6.74
C TYR A 46 -2.77 4.37 6.47
N THR A 47 -3.29 5.35 7.18
CA THR A 47 -2.77 6.72 7.23
C THR A 47 -3.02 7.30 8.62
N GLY A 48 -2.22 8.28 9.03
CA GLY A 48 -2.44 9.02 10.27
C GLY A 48 -3.55 10.08 10.17
N GLY A 49 -3.79 10.76 11.29
CA GLY A 49 -4.66 11.94 11.34
C GLY A 49 -6.16 11.65 11.14
N GLY A 50 -6.58 10.40 11.27
CA GLY A 50 -8.00 10.02 11.12
C GLY A 50 -8.48 10.06 9.67
N ARG A 51 -7.56 10.18 8.71
CA ARG A 51 -7.89 10.31 7.29
C ARG A 51 -8.37 8.98 6.72
N ARG A 52 -9.32 9.07 5.80
CA ARG A 52 -9.79 7.90 5.06
C ARG A 52 -8.79 7.49 3.97
N ILE A 53 -8.50 6.19 3.85
CA ILE A 53 -7.90 5.63 2.62
C ILE A 53 -8.97 5.60 1.53
N THR A 54 -8.71 6.30 0.43
CA THR A 54 -9.67 6.44 -0.68
C THR A 54 -9.44 5.42 -1.78
N ARG A 55 -8.19 4.97 -1.96
CA ARG A 55 -7.80 4.08 -3.05
C ARG A 55 -6.54 3.31 -2.69
N VAL A 56 -6.46 2.06 -3.15
CA VAL A 56 -5.23 1.28 -3.23
C VAL A 56 -5.06 0.82 -4.67
N GLU A 57 -3.83 0.85 -5.17
CA GLU A 57 -3.48 0.46 -6.53
C GLU A 57 -2.33 -0.55 -6.49
N ILE A 58 -2.30 -1.45 -7.47
CA ILE A 58 -1.12 -2.29 -7.74
C ILE A 58 -0.58 -2.06 -9.14
N THR A 59 0.69 -2.45 -9.34
CA THR A 59 1.36 -2.46 -10.63
C THR A 59 2.13 -3.77 -10.80
N THR A 60 2.20 -4.27 -12.03
CA THR A 60 3.05 -5.40 -12.44
C THR A 60 4.14 -5.00 -13.45
N ASP A 61 4.26 -3.70 -13.76
CA ASP A 61 5.18 -3.20 -14.79
C ASP A 61 6.14 -2.09 -14.32
N GLY A 62 6.42 -2.06 -13.02
CA GLY A 62 7.34 -1.08 -12.40
C GLY A 62 6.73 0.33 -12.31
N GLY A 63 5.41 0.42 -12.13
CA GLY A 63 4.70 1.67 -11.86
C GLY A 63 4.35 2.49 -13.10
N LYS A 64 4.38 1.90 -14.30
CA LYS A 64 3.97 2.59 -15.54
C LYS A 64 2.45 2.60 -15.66
N HIS A 65 1.80 1.49 -15.33
CA HIS A 65 0.35 1.38 -15.25
C HIS A 65 -0.07 0.90 -13.86
N TRP A 66 -1.25 1.35 -13.42
CA TRP A 66 -1.77 1.07 -12.09
C TRP A 66 -3.21 0.59 -12.18
N GLU A 67 -3.48 -0.49 -11.48
CA GLU A 67 -4.78 -1.17 -11.44
C GLU A 67 -5.45 -0.95 -10.08
N LEU A 68 -6.75 -0.71 -10.08
CA LEU A 68 -7.50 -0.40 -8.86
C LEU A 68 -7.83 -1.65 -8.05
N CYS A 69 -7.47 -1.65 -6.77
CA CYS A 69 -7.83 -2.71 -5.84
C CYS A 69 -9.23 -2.51 -5.27
N LYS A 70 -9.83 -3.61 -4.80
CA LYS A 70 -11.04 -3.58 -3.99
C LYS A 70 -10.68 -3.26 -2.54
N VAL A 71 -11.14 -2.11 -2.05
CA VAL A 71 -10.98 -1.72 -0.64
C VAL A 71 -12.09 -2.33 0.23
N ASN A 72 -11.69 -2.91 1.35
CA ASN A 72 -12.55 -3.44 2.40
C ASN A 72 -12.31 -2.65 3.71
N GLN A 73 -13.10 -1.59 3.89
CA GLN A 73 -13.12 -0.81 5.13
C GLN A 73 -14.08 -1.46 6.13
N ILE A 74 -13.52 -2.10 7.16
CA ILE A 74 -14.30 -2.73 8.23
C ILE A 74 -14.76 -1.71 9.27
N GLU A 75 -13.89 -0.77 9.62
CA GLU A 75 -14.19 0.30 10.57
C GLU A 75 -15.30 1.22 10.04
N LYS A 76 -16.24 1.56 10.91
CA LYS A 76 -17.18 2.65 10.67
C LYS A 76 -16.56 3.97 11.14
N PRO A 77 -16.75 5.08 10.41
CA PRO A 77 -16.23 6.36 10.83
C PRO A 77 -16.79 6.76 12.20
N THR A 78 -16.03 7.57 12.94
CA THR A 78 -16.55 8.28 14.12
C THR A 78 -17.63 9.30 13.73
N ASP A 79 -18.31 9.89 14.72
CA ASP A 79 -19.30 10.96 14.52
C ASP A 79 -18.72 12.18 13.77
N TYR A 80 -17.40 12.34 13.75
CA TYR A 80 -16.69 13.40 13.02
C TYR A 80 -16.04 12.91 11.71
N HIS A 81 -16.49 11.78 11.18
CA HIS A 81 -15.96 11.18 9.94
C HIS A 81 -14.48 10.79 9.98
N MET A 82 -13.98 10.41 11.16
CA MET A 82 -12.58 9.96 11.31
C MET A 82 -12.46 8.44 11.21
N PHE A 83 -11.36 7.99 10.59
CA PHE A 83 -11.00 6.59 10.37
C PHE A 83 -9.64 6.32 11.04
N TRP A 84 -9.64 5.55 12.13
CA TRP A 84 -8.45 5.30 12.94
C TRP A 84 -7.84 3.91 12.73
N CYS A 85 -8.57 3.02 12.06
CA CYS A 85 -8.10 1.69 11.73
C CYS A 85 -7.60 1.60 10.29
N TRP A 86 -6.70 0.65 10.06
CA TRP A 86 -6.32 0.23 8.72
C TRP A 86 -7.53 -0.30 7.92
N ILE A 87 -7.32 -0.46 6.62
CA ILE A 87 -8.22 -1.16 5.71
C ILE A 87 -7.52 -2.39 5.15
N TRP A 88 -8.32 -3.36 4.71
CA TRP A 88 -7.85 -4.46 3.89
C TRP A 88 -8.11 -4.15 2.42
N TRP A 89 -7.29 -4.68 1.53
CA TRP A 89 -7.52 -4.58 0.10
C TRP A 89 -7.19 -5.90 -0.59
N THR A 90 -7.88 -6.18 -1.69
CA THR A 90 -7.59 -7.31 -2.57
C THR A 90 -7.62 -6.90 -4.03
N TYR A 91 -6.92 -7.66 -4.87
CA TYR A 91 -6.94 -7.52 -6.32
C TYR A 91 -6.85 -8.90 -6.98
N GLU A 92 -7.77 -9.16 -7.90
CA GLU A 92 -7.79 -10.39 -8.69
C GLU A 92 -6.81 -10.27 -9.87
N LEU A 93 -5.56 -10.67 -9.64
CA LEU A 93 -4.48 -10.57 -10.62
C LEU A 93 -4.57 -11.69 -11.64
N LYS A 94 -4.57 -11.37 -12.93
CA LYS A 94 -4.46 -12.39 -13.98
C LYS A 94 -3.04 -12.95 -13.96
N VAL A 95 -2.92 -14.27 -13.89
CA VAL A 95 -1.60 -14.93 -13.93
C VAL A 95 -0.86 -14.63 -15.23
N ALA A 96 -1.58 -14.40 -16.33
CA ALA A 96 -1.00 -13.93 -17.58
C ALA A 96 -0.19 -12.63 -17.45
N ASP A 97 -0.59 -11.71 -16.56
CA ASP A 97 0.10 -10.43 -16.35
C ASP A 97 1.40 -10.61 -15.56
N LEU A 98 1.63 -11.79 -14.97
CA LEU A 98 2.91 -12.15 -14.34
C LEU A 98 3.98 -12.58 -15.37
N VAL A 99 3.61 -12.83 -16.62
CA VAL A 99 4.58 -13.22 -17.65
C VAL A 99 5.52 -12.06 -17.95
N GLY A 100 6.77 -12.20 -17.54
CA GLY A 100 7.79 -11.15 -17.70
C GLY A 100 7.77 -10.08 -16.60
N CYS A 101 6.76 -10.08 -15.74
CA CYS A 101 6.72 -9.27 -14.52
C CYS A 101 7.93 -9.57 -13.64
N LYS A 102 8.55 -8.53 -13.09
CA LYS A 102 9.71 -8.63 -12.19
C LYS A 102 9.35 -8.41 -10.73
N GLU A 103 8.32 -7.62 -10.51
CA GLU A 103 7.92 -7.14 -9.20
C GLU A 103 6.46 -6.71 -9.25
N ILE A 104 5.79 -6.91 -8.13
CA ILE A 104 4.45 -6.39 -7.87
C ILE A 104 4.62 -5.30 -6.83
N TRP A 105 4.09 -4.10 -7.08
CA TRP A 105 4.04 -3.05 -6.06
C TRP A 105 2.60 -2.77 -5.68
N CYS A 106 2.41 -2.25 -4.47
CA CYS A 106 1.17 -1.63 -4.04
C CYS A 106 1.44 -0.20 -3.57
N ARG A 107 0.45 0.68 -3.72
CA ARG A 107 0.45 2.00 -3.08
C ARG A 107 -0.96 2.41 -2.70
N ALA A 108 -1.08 3.22 -1.65
CA ALA A 108 -2.36 3.80 -1.24
C ALA A 108 -2.44 5.31 -1.49
N TRP A 109 -3.68 5.81 -1.47
CA TRP A 109 -4.04 7.23 -1.48
C TRP A 109 -5.02 7.51 -0.34
N ASP A 110 -4.86 8.65 0.34
CA ASP A 110 -5.81 9.13 1.34
C ASP A 110 -6.76 10.21 0.78
N GLU A 111 -7.69 10.68 1.59
CA GLU A 111 -8.65 11.72 1.20
C GLU A 111 -8.05 13.11 1.06
N ALA A 112 -6.82 13.33 1.54
CA ALA A 112 -6.05 14.54 1.29
C ALA A 112 -5.20 14.42 0.00
N ASN A 113 -5.33 13.32 -0.75
CA ASN A 113 -4.53 12.97 -1.93
C ASN A 113 -3.03 12.79 -1.64
N ASN A 114 -2.66 12.43 -0.40
CA ASN A 114 -1.31 11.95 -0.14
C ASN A 114 -1.13 10.55 -0.74
N CYS A 115 0.02 10.31 -1.34
CA CYS A 115 0.41 9.00 -1.90
C CYS A 115 1.79 8.59 -1.37
N GLN A 116 2.05 7.27 -1.34
CA GLN A 116 3.41 6.75 -1.10
C GLN A 116 4.35 7.19 -2.24
N PRO A 117 5.61 7.57 -1.92
CA PRO A 117 6.60 7.89 -2.95
C PRO A 117 7.01 6.62 -3.71
N ASN A 118 7.39 6.78 -4.99
CA ASN A 118 7.97 5.66 -5.74
C ASN A 118 9.38 5.31 -5.24
N ASP A 119 10.15 6.33 -4.86
CA ASP A 119 11.52 6.17 -4.35
C ASP A 119 11.50 6.38 -2.83
N PRO A 120 11.89 5.37 -2.02
CA PRO A 120 11.85 5.48 -0.58
C PRO A 120 12.87 6.49 -0.07
N THR A 121 12.47 7.30 0.91
CA THR A 121 13.37 8.28 1.55
C THR A 121 14.08 7.64 2.74
N TRP A 122 15.39 7.46 2.63
CA TRP A 122 16.22 7.01 3.74
C TRP A 122 16.42 8.11 4.79
N ASN A 123 16.43 7.73 6.06
CA ASN A 123 16.89 8.58 7.16
C ASN A 123 17.65 7.76 8.19
N LEU A 124 18.42 8.46 9.04
CA LEU A 124 19.30 7.86 10.04
C LEU A 124 18.60 6.84 10.97
N MET A 125 17.32 7.07 11.28
CA MET A 125 16.57 6.24 12.22
C MET A 125 15.77 5.13 11.54
N GLY A 126 15.75 5.09 10.20
CA GLY A 126 14.92 4.15 9.43
C GLY A 126 13.41 4.33 9.66
N MET A 127 12.97 5.51 10.11
CA MET A 127 11.57 5.75 10.50
C MET A 127 10.75 6.33 9.35
N GLY A 128 9.43 6.12 9.37
CA GLY A 128 8.52 6.71 8.37
C GLY A 128 8.75 6.20 6.94
N ASN A 129 9.39 5.04 6.77
CA ASN A 129 9.51 4.41 5.46
C ASN A 129 8.11 3.97 4.98
N ASN A 130 7.67 4.57 3.88
CA ASN A 130 6.41 4.29 3.23
C ASN A 130 6.58 4.27 1.72
#